data_AF-A0A2W5GKI3-F1
#
_entry.id   AF-A0A2W5GKI3-F1
#
_cell.length_a   1.000
_cell.length_b   1.000
_cell.length_c   1.000
_cell.angle_alpha   90.00
_cell.angle_beta   90.00
_cell.angle_gamma   90.00
#
_symmetry.space_group_name_H-M   'P 1'
#
loop_
_entity.id
_entity.type
_entity.pdbx_description
1 polymer ?
#
loop_
_entity_poly.entity_id
_entity_poly.type
_entity_poly.pdbx_seq_one_letter_code
_entity_poly.pdbx_strand_id
1 'polypeptide(L)'
;MNAFIKILKTFHYDSVKDLWLSLFPSGKYQLAMVSISLSTAISAIDKLFGLDAMAFIGFILIMALELWSGIKASSIKGEKFQSSKLSRFTFKAFYYMVLIAVPFWISNSYVNHGKHFMAELFEWLQLFLVTQIFFENLLSIFENLSVITGKDKTAWIVKIKDKITGIF
;
A
#
# COMPACT_ATOMS: atom_id res chain seq x y z
N MET A 1 -33.47 -24.37 -32.06
CA MET A 1 -32.00 -24.58 -31.97
C MET A 1 -31.32 -23.39 -32.64
N ASN A 2 -30.64 -22.53 -31.87
CA ASN A 2 -30.22 -21.19 -32.32
C ASN A 2 -29.27 -21.24 -33.53
N ALA A 3 -29.56 -20.47 -34.59
CA ALA A 3 -28.76 -20.37 -35.82
C ALA A 3 -27.27 -20.09 -35.54
N PHE A 4 -27.00 -19.35 -34.47
CA PHE A 4 -25.66 -19.07 -33.96
C PHE A 4 -24.84 -20.33 -33.63
N ILE A 5 -25.45 -21.34 -32.97
CA ILE A 5 -24.77 -22.60 -32.64
C ILE A 5 -24.43 -23.40 -33.91
N LYS A 6 -25.27 -23.28 -34.95
CA LYS A 6 -25.04 -23.95 -36.24
C LYS A 6 -23.84 -23.34 -36.99
N ILE A 7 -23.67 -22.03 -36.91
CA ILE A 7 -22.50 -21.31 -37.45
C ILE A 7 -21.24 -21.69 -36.66
N LEU A 8 -21.30 -21.71 -35.32
CA LEU A 8 -20.16 -22.09 -34.47
C LEU A 8 -19.63 -23.49 -34.78
N LYS A 9 -20.53 -24.44 -35.05
CA LYS A 9 -20.15 -25.80 -35.46
C LYS A 9 -19.43 -25.87 -36.80
N THR A 10 -19.64 -24.90 -37.69
CA THR A 10 -18.89 -24.78 -38.97
C THR A 10 -17.41 -24.44 -38.71
N PHE A 11 -17.13 -23.80 -37.57
CA PHE A 11 -15.78 -23.47 -37.11
C PHE A 11 -15.24 -24.46 -36.06
N HIS A 12 -15.83 -25.65 -35.96
CA HIS A 12 -15.46 -26.68 -34.98
C HIS A 12 -15.62 -26.28 -33.50
N TYR A 13 -16.48 -25.30 -33.20
CA TYR A 13 -16.90 -25.01 -31.82
C TYR A 13 -18.23 -25.70 -31.52
N ASP A 14 -18.19 -26.71 -30.65
CA ASP A 14 -19.38 -27.49 -30.26
C ASP A 14 -20.36 -26.67 -29.40
N SER A 15 -19.85 -25.65 -28.72
CA SER A 15 -20.64 -24.75 -27.89
C SER A 15 -20.09 -23.32 -27.88
N VAL A 16 -20.93 -22.38 -27.43
CA VAL A 16 -20.53 -20.99 -27.16
C VAL A 16 -19.42 -20.93 -26.10
N LYS A 17 -19.40 -21.92 -25.18
CA LYS A 17 -18.35 -22.05 -24.16
C LYS A 17 -16.99 -22.40 -24.79
N ASP A 18 -16.96 -23.25 -25.81
CA ASP A 18 -15.70 -23.62 -26.48
C ASP A 18 -15.11 -22.46 -27.26
N LEU A 19 -15.96 -21.65 -27.88
CA LEU A 19 -15.53 -20.37 -28.47
C LEU A 19 -14.95 -19.44 -27.40
N TRP A 20 -15.64 -19.26 -26.26
CA TRP A 20 -15.13 -18.43 -25.15
C TRP A 20 -13.80 -18.93 -24.60
N LEU A 21 -13.64 -20.23 -24.41
CA LEU A 21 -12.40 -20.84 -23.93
C LEU A 21 -11.26 -20.79 -24.97
N SER A 22 -11.59 -20.65 -26.26
CA SER A 22 -10.62 -20.43 -27.34
C SER A 22 -10.19 -18.97 -27.44
N LEU A 23 -11.12 -18.02 -27.27
CA LEU A 23 -10.84 -16.58 -27.27
C LEU A 23 -10.12 -16.13 -25.99
N PHE A 24 -10.44 -16.76 -24.85
CA PHE A 24 -9.90 -16.43 -23.54
C PHE A 24 -9.35 -17.69 -22.86
N PRO A 25 -8.20 -18.22 -23.34
CA PRO A 25 -7.58 -19.41 -22.74
C PRO A 25 -7.18 -19.19 -21.28
N SER A 26 -7.00 -17.93 -20.85
CA SER A 26 -6.79 -17.52 -19.46
C SER A 26 -7.96 -17.89 -18.52
N GLY A 27 -9.16 -18.13 -19.06
CA GLY A 27 -10.30 -18.67 -18.33
C GLY A 27 -10.14 -20.16 -17.98
N LYS A 28 -9.41 -20.95 -18.79
CA LYS A 28 -9.09 -22.35 -18.47
C LYS A 28 -8.18 -22.47 -17.24
N TYR A 29 -7.31 -21.49 -17.01
CA TYR A 29 -6.29 -21.50 -15.96
C TYR A 29 -6.59 -20.54 -14.80
N GLN A 30 -7.79 -19.94 -14.75
CA GLN A 30 -8.17 -18.87 -13.80
C GLN A 30 -7.26 -17.63 -13.79
N LEU A 31 -6.27 -17.55 -14.68
CA LEU A 31 -5.32 -16.43 -14.80
C LEU A 31 -6.02 -15.12 -15.13
N ALA A 32 -7.16 -15.18 -15.85
CA ALA A 32 -7.99 -14.01 -16.12
C ALA A 32 -8.52 -13.37 -14.83
N MET A 33 -9.01 -14.19 -13.89
CA MET A 33 -9.58 -13.71 -12.64
C MET A 33 -8.50 -13.07 -11.76
N VAL A 34 -7.32 -13.70 -11.68
CA VAL A 34 -6.15 -13.15 -10.98
C VAL A 34 -5.72 -11.82 -11.61
N SER A 35 -5.62 -11.76 -12.93
CA SER A 35 -5.19 -10.55 -13.65
C SER A 35 -6.17 -9.40 -13.47
N ILE A 36 -7.48 -9.66 -13.57
CA ILE A 36 -8.53 -8.65 -13.35
C ILE A 36 -8.49 -8.15 -11.91
N SER A 37 -8.37 -9.07 -10.93
CA SER A 37 -8.35 -8.71 -9.52
C SER A 37 -7.12 -7.85 -9.18
N LEU A 38 -5.95 -8.24 -9.68
CA LEU A 38 -4.71 -7.52 -9.49
C LEU A 38 -4.75 -6.14 -10.16
N SER A 39 -5.23 -6.06 -11.40
CA SER A 39 -5.36 -4.78 -12.12
C SER A 39 -6.35 -3.85 -11.44
N THR A 40 -7.46 -4.38 -10.94
CA THR A 40 -8.46 -3.60 -10.20
C THR A 40 -7.88 -3.10 -8.88
N ALA A 41 -7.13 -3.94 -8.15
CA ALA A 41 -6.47 -3.54 -6.92
C ALA A 41 -5.44 -2.44 -7.16
N ILE A 42 -4.58 -2.59 -8.17
CA ILE A 42 -3.57 -1.57 -8.54
C ILE A 42 -4.25 -0.26 -8.92
N SER A 43 -5.29 -0.30 -9.77
CA SER A 43 -6.02 0.90 -10.15
C SER A 43 -6.76 1.53 -8.97
N ALA A 44 -7.26 0.73 -8.02
CA ALA A 44 -7.89 1.24 -6.82
C ALA A 44 -6.87 1.94 -5.91
N ILE A 45 -5.66 1.39 -5.76
CA ILE A 45 -4.58 2.01 -4.97
C ILE A 45 -4.26 3.40 -5.52
N ASP A 46 -4.04 3.51 -6.83
CA ASP A 46 -3.74 4.78 -7.49
C ASP A 46 -4.89 5.79 -7.30
N LYS A 47 -6.13 5.35 -7.56
CA LYS A 47 -7.32 6.22 -7.40
C LYS A 47 -7.65 6.62 -5.97
N LEU A 48 -7.26 5.81 -4.98
CA LEU A 48 -7.56 6.10 -3.57
C LEU A 48 -6.45 6.89 -2.90
N PHE A 49 -5.19 6.61 -3.21
CA PHE A 49 -4.05 7.15 -2.48
C PHE A 49 -3.14 8.04 -3.33
N GLY A 50 -3.30 8.08 -4.65
CA GLY A 50 -2.41 8.80 -5.55
C GLY A 50 -0.97 8.29 -5.49
N LEU A 51 -0.79 7.02 -5.13
CA LEU A 51 0.50 6.36 -5.04
C LEU A 51 0.59 5.34 -6.15
N ASP A 52 1.74 5.29 -6.82
CA ASP A 52 2.03 4.18 -7.71
C ASP A 52 2.12 2.85 -6.92
N ALA A 53 2.04 1.74 -7.64
CA ALA A 53 2.06 0.41 -7.04
C ALA A 53 3.34 0.15 -6.23
N MET A 54 4.50 0.67 -6.66
CA MET A 54 5.78 0.44 -6.01
C MET A 54 5.89 1.21 -4.70
N ALA A 55 5.46 2.48 -4.67
CA ALA A 55 5.39 3.32 -3.49
C ALA A 55 4.45 2.70 -2.45
N PHE A 56 3.29 2.19 -2.88
CA PHE A 56 2.35 1.52 -1.98
C PHE A 56 2.91 0.20 -1.43
N ILE A 57 3.62 -0.60 -2.24
CA ILE A 57 4.34 -1.78 -1.75
C ILE A 57 5.39 -1.38 -0.71
N GLY A 58 6.16 -0.32 -0.96
CA GLY A 58 7.12 0.24 0.01
C GLY A 58 6.45 0.63 1.32
N PHE A 59 5.28 1.27 1.26
CA PHE A 59 4.47 1.60 2.43
C PHE A 59 4.01 0.35 3.21
N ILE A 60 3.53 -0.69 2.52
CA ILE A 60 3.17 -1.96 3.19
C ILE A 60 4.39 -2.57 3.88
N LEU A 61 5.55 -2.59 3.20
CA LEU A 61 6.77 -3.16 3.75
C LEU A 61 7.23 -2.42 5.01
N ILE A 62 7.19 -1.08 5.01
CA ILE A 62 7.63 -0.31 6.19
C ILE A 62 6.67 -0.52 7.38
N MET A 63 5.37 -0.57 7.12
CA MET A 63 4.36 -0.87 8.16
C MET A 63 4.53 -2.29 8.71
N ALA A 64 4.81 -3.28 7.85
CA ALA A 64 5.07 -4.65 8.27
C ALA A 64 6.34 -4.76 9.11
N LEU A 65 7.41 -4.04 8.75
CA LEU A 65 8.64 -3.97 9.52
C LEU A 65 8.44 -3.29 10.88
N GLU A 66 7.65 -2.20 10.93
CA GLU A 66 7.29 -1.55 12.19
C GLU A 66 6.57 -2.53 13.12
N LEU A 67 5.54 -3.22 12.62
CA LEU A 67 4.79 -4.20 13.40
C LEU A 67 5.66 -5.36 13.86
N TRP A 68 6.43 -5.96 12.95
CA TRP A 68 7.31 -7.09 13.26
C TRP A 68 8.37 -6.72 14.31
N SER A 69 9.04 -5.57 14.13
CA SER A 69 10.04 -5.09 15.09
C SER A 69 9.42 -4.77 16.45
N GLY A 70 8.21 -4.20 16.48
CA GLY A 70 7.48 -3.92 17.72
C GLY A 70 7.08 -5.18 18.47
N ILE A 71 6.59 -6.21 17.77
CA ILE A 71 6.26 -7.52 18.36
C ILE A 71 7.52 -8.15 18.97
N LYS A 72 8.63 -8.16 18.24
CA LYS A 72 9.89 -8.73 18.71
C LYS A 72 10.44 -7.98 19.92
N ALA A 73 10.43 -6.65 19.90
CA ALA A 73 10.84 -5.82 21.02
C ALA A 73 9.97 -6.06 22.28
N SER A 74 8.64 -6.17 22.11
CA SER A 74 7.71 -6.51 23.20
C SER A 74 7.99 -7.88 23.80
N SER A 75 8.30 -8.88 22.96
CA SER A 75 8.63 -10.22 23.42
C SER A 75 9.94 -10.26 24.22
N ILE A 76 10.95 -9.49 23.80
CA ILE A 76 12.25 -9.41 24.51
C ILE A 76 12.08 -8.76 25.89
N LYS A 77 11.18 -7.76 26.01
CA LYS A 77 10.84 -7.13 27.29
C LYS A 77 10.00 -8.01 28.22
N GLY A 78 9.59 -9.21 27.79
CA GLY A 78 8.72 -10.09 28.56
C GLY A 78 7.28 -9.56 28.69
N GLU A 79 6.89 -8.58 27.89
CA GLU A 79 5.54 -8.02 27.92
C GLU A 79 4.58 -8.96 27.18
N LYS A 80 3.51 -9.40 27.84
CA LYS A 80 2.47 -10.22 27.21
C LYS A 80 1.88 -9.50 25.99
N PHE A 81 1.56 -10.27 24.95
CA PHE A 81 0.88 -9.74 23.77
C PHE A 81 -0.49 -9.20 24.18
N GLN A 82 -0.68 -7.88 24.08
CA GLN A 82 -1.94 -7.23 24.40
C GLN A 82 -2.63 -6.79 23.11
N SER A 83 -3.91 -7.12 22.96
CA SER A 83 -4.76 -6.66 21.85
C SER A 83 -4.74 -5.13 21.67
N SER A 84 -4.57 -4.39 22.78
CA SER A 84 -4.41 -2.93 22.79
C SER A 84 -3.23 -2.44 21.94
N LYS A 85 -2.12 -3.18 21.88
CA LYS A 85 -0.93 -2.82 21.09
C LYS A 85 -1.18 -2.99 19.59
N LEU A 86 -1.82 -4.10 19.21
CA LEU A 86 -2.22 -4.33 17.82
C LEU A 86 -3.25 -3.29 17.36
N SER A 87 -4.22 -2.97 18.22
CA SER A 87 -5.21 -1.92 17.96
C SER A 87 -4.57 -0.56 17.71
N ARG A 88 -3.57 -0.16 18.52
CA ARG A 88 -2.80 1.07 18.30
C ARG A 88 -2.08 1.09 16.94
N PHE A 89 -1.50 -0.04 16.53
CA PHE A 89 -0.88 -0.16 15.21
C PHE A 89 -1.91 -0.04 14.08
N THR A 90 -3.04 -0.74 14.17
CA THR A 90 -4.11 -0.64 13.16
C THR A 90 -4.67 0.78 13.06
N PHE A 91 -4.89 1.44 14.20
CA PHE A 91 -5.34 2.83 14.23
C PHE A 91 -4.32 3.78 13.59
N LYS A 92 -3.02 3.58 13.85
CA LYS A 92 -1.93 4.31 13.19
C LYS A 92 -1.95 4.10 11.66
N ALA A 93 -2.05 2.84 11.21
CA ALA A 93 -2.13 2.51 9.79
C ALA A 93 -3.33 3.19 9.10
N PHE A 94 -4.50 3.13 9.74
CA PHE A 94 -5.70 3.82 9.27
C PHE A 94 -5.49 5.33 9.16
N TYR A 95 -4.91 5.95 10.20
CA TYR A 95 -4.64 7.38 10.22
C TYR A 95 -3.70 7.80 9.07
N TYR A 96 -2.64 7.03 8.83
CA TYR A 96 -1.73 7.27 7.69
C TYR A 96 -2.44 7.14 6.34
N MET A 97 -3.27 6.12 6.15
CA MET A 97 -4.06 5.97 4.92
C MET A 97 -4.96 7.19 4.67
N VAL A 98 -5.63 7.71 5.71
CA VAL A 98 -6.47 8.92 5.60
C VAL A 98 -5.64 10.15 5.28
N LEU A 99 -4.49 10.34 5.94
CA LEU A 99 -3.61 11.49 5.70
C LEU A 99 -3.05 11.52 4.28
N ILE A 100 -2.85 10.36 3.65
CA ILE A 100 -2.41 10.27 2.25
C ILE A 100 -3.60 10.50 1.31
N ALA A 101 -4.73 9.84 1.56
CA ALA A 101 -5.88 9.86 0.66
C ALA A 101 -6.58 11.22 0.58
N VAL A 102 -6.76 11.91 1.72
CA VAL A 102 -7.56 13.14 1.75
C VAL A 102 -6.95 14.27 0.91
N PRO A 103 -5.66 14.63 1.04
CA PRO A 103 -5.04 15.65 0.20
C PRO A 103 -5.09 15.28 -1.28
N PHE A 104 -4.90 13.99 -1.62
CA PHE A 104 -5.01 13.50 -2.99
C PHE A 104 -6.42 13.72 -3.57
N TRP A 105 -7.45 13.35 -2.84
CA TRP A 105 -8.84 13.54 -3.27
C TRP A 105 -9.20 15.01 -3.44
N ILE A 106 -8.70 15.86 -2.54
CA ILE A 106 -8.89 17.31 -2.63
C ILE A 106 -8.16 17.86 -3.87
N SER A 107 -6.92 17.43 -4.13
CA SER A 107 -6.18 17.82 -5.33
C SER A 107 -6.95 17.45 -6.61
N ASN A 108 -7.37 16.19 -6.73
CA ASN A 108 -8.18 15.72 -7.88
C ASN A 108 -9.51 16.49 -8.01
N SER A 109 -10.16 16.82 -6.90
CA SER A 109 -11.35 17.66 -6.91
C SER A 109 -11.05 19.04 -7.51
N TYR A 110 -9.94 19.68 -7.12
CA TYR A 110 -9.56 20.98 -7.67
C TYR A 110 -9.17 20.93 -9.16
N VAL A 111 -8.51 19.86 -9.61
CA VAL A 111 -8.25 19.63 -11.05
C VAL A 111 -9.56 19.62 -11.83
N ASN A 112 -10.57 18.88 -11.35
CA ASN A 112 -11.88 18.79 -12.02
C ASN A 112 -12.65 20.11 -12.06
N HIS A 113 -12.32 21.06 -11.18
CA HIS A 113 -12.92 22.40 -11.14
C HIS A 113 -12.04 23.48 -11.81
N GLY A 114 -10.96 23.11 -12.50
CA GLY A 114 -10.04 24.03 -13.17
C GLY A 114 -9.21 24.92 -12.24
N LYS A 115 -9.10 24.56 -10.95
CA LYS A 115 -8.37 25.33 -9.93
C LYS A 115 -6.95 24.78 -9.74
N HIS A 116 -6.13 24.89 -10.79
CA HIS A 116 -4.81 24.24 -10.86
C HIS A 116 -3.85 24.60 -9.71
N PHE A 117 -3.78 25.88 -9.31
CA PHE A 117 -2.94 26.30 -8.18
C PHE A 117 -3.28 25.58 -6.86
N MET A 118 -4.59 25.38 -6.59
CA MET A 118 -5.01 24.66 -5.39
C MET A 118 -4.71 23.17 -5.51
N ALA A 119 -4.86 22.58 -6.70
CA ALA A 119 -4.49 21.18 -6.93
C ALA A 119 -3.00 20.94 -6.62
N GLU A 120 -2.11 21.78 -7.16
CA GLU A 120 -0.66 21.69 -6.91
C GLU A 120 -0.30 21.82 -5.43
N LEU A 121 -0.97 22.72 -4.70
CA LEU A 121 -0.76 22.88 -3.26
C LEU A 121 -1.12 21.61 -2.48
N PHE A 122 -2.24 20.98 -2.80
CA PHE A 122 -2.68 19.75 -2.14
C PHE A 122 -1.87 18.52 -2.56
N GLU A 123 -1.39 18.48 -3.80
CA GLU A 123 -0.44 17.45 -4.25
C GLU A 123 0.90 17.57 -3.52
N TRP A 124 1.42 18.79 -3.35
CA TRP A 124 2.61 19.02 -2.55
C TRP A 124 2.41 18.64 -1.08
N LEU A 125 1.24 18.96 -0.51
CA LEU A 125 0.88 18.57 0.86
C LEU A 125 0.83 17.04 1.02
N GLN A 126 0.28 16.33 0.03
CA GLN A 126 0.28 14.86 0.01
C GLN A 126 1.71 14.32 0.04
N LEU A 127 2.59 14.82 -0.84
CA LEU A 127 3.99 14.41 -0.92
C LEU A 127 4.72 14.66 0.41
N PHE A 128 4.49 15.83 1.02
CA PHE A 128 5.01 16.16 2.33
C PHE A 128 4.55 15.16 3.40
N LEU A 129 3.25 14.85 3.45
CA LEU A 129 2.70 13.92 4.44
C LEU A 129 3.21 12.48 4.24
N VAL A 130 3.28 11.99 2.99
CA VAL A 130 3.87 10.69 2.68
C VAL A 130 5.32 10.61 3.18
N THR A 131 6.10 11.67 2.94
CA THR A 131 7.49 11.77 3.38
C THR A 131 7.59 11.79 4.90
N GLN A 132 6.75 12.57 5.58
CA GLN A 132 6.71 12.61 7.04
C GLN A 132 6.34 11.24 7.62
N ILE A 133 5.31 10.59 7.09
CA ILE A 133 4.87 9.25 7.52
C ILE A 133 6.01 8.24 7.36
N PHE A 134 6.76 8.29 6.26
CA PHE A 134 7.94 7.45 6.06
C PHE A 134 8.99 7.66 7.18
N PHE A 135 9.31 8.91 7.51
CA PHE A 135 10.26 9.22 8.59
C PHE A 135 9.76 8.76 9.97
N GLU A 136 8.49 8.98 10.29
CA GLU A 136 7.89 8.52 11.56
C GLU A 136 7.98 6.99 11.71
N ASN A 137 7.73 6.25 10.62
CA ASN A 137 7.87 4.79 10.62
C ASN A 137 9.33 4.36 10.79
N LEU A 138 10.28 5.01 10.11
CA LEU A 138 11.71 4.74 10.29
C LEU A 138 12.15 4.95 11.74
N LEU A 139 11.75 6.05 12.36
CA LEU A 139 12.06 6.34 13.76
C LEU A 139 11.49 5.26 14.68
N SER A 140 10.22 4.89 14.50
CA SER A 140 9.57 3.80 15.26
C SER A 140 10.33 2.47 15.12
N ILE A 141 10.79 2.13 13.91
CA ILE A 141 11.62 0.94 13.66
C ILE A 141 12.96 1.05 14.40
N PHE A 142 13.65 2.19 14.35
CA PHE A 142 14.92 2.37 15.06
C PHE A 142 14.77 2.29 16.58
N GLU A 143 13.67 2.80 17.13
CA GLU A 143 13.34 2.64 18.53
C GLU A 143 13.20 1.16 18.91
N ASN A 144 12.43 0.40 18.12
CA ASN A 144 12.22 -1.03 18.34
C ASN A 144 13.52 -1.83 18.19
N LEU A 145 14.34 -1.50 17.18
CA LEU A 145 15.65 -2.11 16.97
C LEU A 145 16.61 -1.82 18.13
N SER A 146 16.58 -0.61 18.70
CA SER A 146 17.41 -0.27 19.86
C SER A 146 17.11 -1.23 21.03
N VAL A 147 15.82 -1.43 21.32
CA VAL A 147 15.36 -2.39 22.35
C VAL A 147 15.81 -3.80 22.03
N ILE A 148 15.65 -4.26 20.79
CA ILE A 148 16.07 -5.61 20.36
C ILE A 148 17.56 -5.83 20.58
N THR A 149 18.38 -4.78 20.39
CA THR A 149 19.84 -4.83 20.60
C THR A 149 20.27 -4.62 22.06
N GLY A 150 19.32 -4.52 23.01
CA GLY A 150 19.62 -4.27 24.42
C GLY A 150 20.14 -2.86 24.72
N LYS A 151 19.91 -1.90 23.81
CA LYS A 151 20.30 -0.49 23.98
C LYS A 151 19.11 0.34 24.45
N ASP A 152 19.40 1.53 24.95
CA ASP A 152 18.37 2.55 25.18
C ASP A 152 17.61 2.88 23.90
N LYS A 153 16.30 3.11 24.03
CA LYS A 153 15.35 3.30 22.92
C LYS A 153 15.80 4.37 21.91
N THR A 154 16.54 5.37 22.37
CA THR A 154 17.01 6.51 21.58
C THR A 154 18.40 6.30 20.95
N ALA A 155 19.09 5.20 21.24
CA ALA A 155 20.49 5.01 20.88
C ALA A 155 20.77 5.14 19.37
N TRP A 156 19.94 4.53 18.52
CA TRP A 156 20.09 4.65 17.07
C TRP A 156 19.67 6.03 16.55
N ILE A 157 18.67 6.67 17.17
CA ILE A 157 18.19 8.01 16.80
C ILE A 157 19.29 9.05 17.06
N VAL A 158 19.90 9.01 18.25
CA VAL A 158 21.00 9.91 18.62
C VAL A 158 22.17 9.74 17.65
N LYS A 159 22.56 8.49 17.35
CA LYS A 159 23.65 8.23 16.41
C LYS A 159 23.39 8.78 15.00
N ILE A 160 22.15 8.71 14.52
CA ILE A 160 21.75 9.30 13.23
C ILE A 160 21.79 10.82 13.30
N LYS A 161 21.23 11.42 14.37
CA LYS A 161 21.26 12.87 14.59
C LYS A 161 22.68 13.40 14.61
N ASP A 162 23.59 12.75 15.35
CA ASP A 162 24.99 13.16 15.46
C ASP A 162 25.68 13.08 14.09
N LYS A 163 25.39 12.04 13.30
CA LYS A 163 25.96 11.88 11.96
C LYS A 163 25.45 12.94 10.98
N ILE A 164 24.16 13.29 11.03
CA ILE A 164 23.59 14.35 10.20
C ILE A 164 24.18 15.70 10.60
N THR A 165 24.21 15.99 11.90
CA THR A 165 24.74 17.27 12.41
C THR A 165 26.23 17.43 12.13
N GLY A 166 27.00 16.33 12.03
CA GLY A 166 28.41 16.38 11.64
C GLY A 166 28.68 16.52 10.14
N ILE A 167 27.65 16.46 9.29
CA ILE A 167 27.76 16.71 7.83
C ILE A 167 27.49 18.17 7.49
N PHE A 168 26.77 18.89 8.35
CA PHE A 168 26.49 20.33 8.24
C PHE A 168 27.42 21.15 9.14
#